data_AF-A0AAD6U602-F1
#
_entry.id   AF-A0AAD6U602-F1
#
_cell.length_a   1.000
_cell.length_b   1.000
_cell.length_c   1.000
_cell.angle_alpha   90.00
_cell.angle_beta   90.00
_cell.angle_gamma   90.00
#
_symmetry.space_group_name_H-M   'P 1'
#
loop_
_entity.id
_entity.type
_entity.pdbx_description
1 polymer ?
#
loop_
_entity_poly.entity_id
_entity_poly.type
_entity_poly.pdbx_seq_one_letter_code
_entity_poly.pdbx_strand_id
1 'polypeptide(L)'
;MPSYRSKISCASRADPFLTRPKKTLTEEEKEDAKMKREINKMLKERRVAWEAALPSPWSEGNSTFRHPVSTRVMFKSDAKKTFGLTEAEVLTLRHESIPRSPKTYFSLADVQALQQRKFDAGALFDVELKGNIRVLLATASTGRRCKANFSQVYDGDARVYEYLHGPNGRIAQTKAAKAKKTAAAT
;
A
#
# COMPACT_ATOMS: atom_id res chain seq x y z
N MET A 1 36.93 -17.05 15.68
CA MET A 1 36.16 -17.51 16.84
C MET A 1 34.73 -17.84 16.41
N PRO A 2 34.29 -19.11 16.47
CA PRO A 2 32.89 -19.45 16.19
C PRO A 2 32.01 -19.12 17.41
N SER A 3 30.97 -18.32 17.21
CA SER A 3 29.97 -17.99 18.22
C SER A 3 29.00 -19.16 18.43
N TYR A 4 29.24 -19.93 19.49
CA TYR A 4 28.26 -20.88 20.00
C TYR A 4 27.03 -20.11 20.52
N ARG A 5 25.99 -20.01 19.70
CA ARG A 5 24.68 -19.51 20.14
C ARG A 5 23.93 -20.67 20.80
N SER A 6 24.23 -20.94 22.07
CA SER A 6 23.46 -21.88 22.88
C SER A 6 22.03 -21.34 23.04
N LYS A 7 21.03 -22.13 22.62
CA LYS A 7 19.64 -21.87 22.96
C LYS A 7 19.43 -22.34 24.40
N ILE A 8 19.52 -21.42 25.35
CA ILE A 8 19.10 -21.66 26.73
C ILE A 8 17.57 -21.72 26.70
N SER A 9 16.99 -22.92 26.72
CA SER A 9 15.57 -23.12 27.02
C SER A 9 15.42 -23.19 28.54
N CYS A 10 14.83 -22.16 29.15
CA CYS A 10 14.47 -22.22 30.57
C CYS A 10 13.44 -23.35 30.79
N ALA A 11 13.84 -24.38 31.53
CA ALA A 11 13.06 -25.57 31.87
C ALA A 11 12.09 -25.30 33.03
N SER A 12 11.16 -24.36 32.87
CA SER A 12 10.16 -24.06 33.92
C SER A 12 8.78 -23.67 33.38
N ARG A 13 8.27 -24.47 32.42
CA ARG A 13 6.83 -24.75 32.23
C ARG A 13 6.70 -25.80 31.12
N ALA A 14 6.72 -27.07 31.52
CA ALA A 14 6.26 -28.14 30.65
C ALA A 14 4.72 -28.15 30.67
N ASP A 15 4.09 -27.10 30.13
CA ASP A 15 2.68 -27.21 29.78
C ASP A 15 2.63 -28.22 28.61
N PRO A 16 1.87 -29.33 28.70
CA PRO A 16 1.76 -30.25 27.60
C PRO A 16 1.24 -29.48 26.39
N PHE A 17 1.99 -29.50 25.28
CA PHE A 17 1.53 -28.93 24.02
C PHE A 17 0.22 -29.64 23.65
N LEU A 18 -0.93 -29.00 23.95
CA LEU A 18 -2.23 -29.47 23.51
C LEU A 18 -2.21 -29.48 21.98
N THR A 19 -2.03 -30.67 21.41
CA THR A 19 -2.07 -30.88 19.97
C THR A 19 -3.51 -30.63 19.53
N ARG A 20 -3.75 -29.50 18.87
CA ARG A 20 -5.08 -29.21 18.32
C ARG A 20 -5.46 -30.32 17.34
N PRO A 21 -6.67 -30.89 17.43
CA PRO A 21 -7.10 -31.94 16.52
C PRO A 21 -7.07 -31.44 15.07
N LYS A 22 -6.51 -32.25 14.17
CA LYS A 22 -6.45 -31.93 12.73
C LYS A 22 -7.87 -31.94 12.18
N LYS A 23 -8.37 -30.79 11.73
CA LYS A 23 -9.67 -30.68 11.04
C LYS A 23 -9.64 -31.56 9.79
N THR A 24 -10.46 -32.60 9.73
CA THR A 24 -10.67 -33.42 8.54
C THR A 24 -11.51 -32.62 7.55
N LEU A 25 -10.88 -32.06 6.53
CA LEU A 25 -11.57 -31.31 5.47
C LEU A 25 -12.44 -32.27 4.65
N THR A 26 -13.67 -31.86 4.34
CA THR A 26 -14.56 -32.59 3.41
C THR A 26 -13.99 -32.56 1.98
N GLU A 27 -14.46 -33.42 1.08
CA GLU A 27 -13.94 -33.49 -0.30
C GLU A 27 -14.13 -32.17 -1.06
N GLU A 28 -15.26 -31.49 -0.84
CA GLU A 28 -15.56 -30.15 -1.38
C GLU A 28 -14.58 -29.09 -0.84
N GLU A 29 -14.28 -29.10 0.47
CA GLU A 29 -13.31 -28.17 1.06
C GLU A 29 -11.87 -28.40 0.54
N LYS A 30 -11.54 -29.63 0.10
CA LYS A 30 -10.24 -29.94 -0.52
C LYS A 30 -10.14 -29.38 -1.94
N GLU A 31 -11.22 -29.38 -2.70
CA GLU A 31 -11.26 -28.80 -4.05
C GLU A 31 -11.18 -27.28 -3.99
N ASP A 32 -11.93 -26.64 -3.10
CA ASP A 32 -11.81 -25.20 -2.83
C ASP A 32 -10.39 -24.82 -2.40
N ALA A 33 -9.75 -25.65 -1.57
CA ALA A 33 -8.37 -25.43 -1.17
C ALA A 33 -7.38 -25.57 -2.34
N LYS A 34 -7.62 -26.50 -3.29
CA LYS A 34 -6.82 -26.62 -4.51
C LYS A 34 -6.98 -25.39 -5.40
N MET A 35 -8.22 -24.98 -5.66
CA MET A 35 -8.52 -23.78 -6.46
C MET A 35 -7.88 -22.52 -5.86
N LYS A 36 -7.98 -22.33 -4.53
CA LYS A 36 -7.34 -21.21 -3.83
C LYS A 36 -5.81 -21.25 -3.95
N ARG A 37 -5.19 -22.43 -3.90
CA ARG A 37 -3.74 -22.58 -4.07
C ARG A 37 -3.30 -22.22 -5.49
N GLU A 38 -4.05 -22.64 -6.49
CA GLU A 38 -3.79 -22.33 -7.90
C GLU A 38 -3.90 -20.82 -8.17
N ILE A 39 -4.97 -20.18 -7.67
CA ILE A 39 -5.13 -18.72 -7.76
C ILE A 39 -3.94 -18.00 -7.09
N ASN A 40 -3.54 -18.44 -5.89
CA ASN A 40 -2.41 -17.85 -5.18
C ASN A 40 -1.08 -18.06 -5.91
N LYS A 41 -0.90 -19.21 -6.59
CA LYS A 41 0.29 -19.49 -7.39
C LYS A 41 0.37 -18.55 -8.60
N MET A 42 -0.72 -18.41 -9.34
CA MET A 42 -0.82 -17.48 -10.47
C MET A 42 -0.52 -16.04 -10.03
N LEU A 43 -1.04 -15.63 -8.86
CA LEU A 43 -0.77 -14.31 -8.32
C LEU A 43 0.68 -14.09 -7.91
N LYS A 44 1.31 -15.11 -7.33
CA LYS A 44 2.73 -15.04 -7.00
C LYS A 44 3.57 -14.87 -8.25
N GLU A 45 3.27 -15.63 -9.30
CA GLU A 45 3.99 -15.53 -10.59
C GLU A 45 3.81 -14.15 -11.22
N ARG A 46 2.59 -13.58 -11.23
CA ARG A 46 2.34 -12.21 -11.70
C ARG A 46 3.09 -11.16 -10.90
N ARG A 47 3.16 -11.30 -9.56
CA ARG A 47 3.94 -10.39 -8.70
C ARG A 47 5.43 -10.47 -8.98
N VAL A 48 5.97 -11.68 -9.16
CA VAL A 48 7.39 -11.87 -9.49
C VAL A 48 7.70 -11.29 -10.88
N ALA A 49 6.85 -11.55 -11.88
CA ALA A 49 7.00 -10.98 -13.21
C ALA A 49 6.92 -9.44 -13.19
N TRP A 50 6.00 -8.88 -12.40
CA TRP A 50 5.90 -7.45 -12.18
C TRP A 50 7.16 -6.86 -11.53
N GLU A 51 7.64 -7.46 -10.44
CA GLU A 51 8.86 -7.00 -9.75
C GLU A 51 10.09 -7.08 -10.65
N ALA A 52 10.19 -8.09 -11.50
CA ALA A 52 11.26 -8.22 -12.49
C ALA A 52 11.17 -7.19 -13.63
N ALA A 53 9.95 -6.75 -13.96
CA ALA A 53 9.69 -5.73 -14.98
C ALA A 53 9.84 -4.28 -14.46
N LEU A 54 10.07 -4.11 -13.15
CA LEU A 54 10.24 -2.77 -12.58
C LEU A 54 11.49 -2.10 -13.16
N PRO A 55 11.40 -0.80 -13.51
CA PRO A 55 12.57 0.01 -13.81
C PRO A 55 13.57 -0.04 -12.66
N SER A 56 14.84 0.23 -12.97
CA SER A 56 15.85 0.42 -11.93
C SER A 56 15.33 1.43 -10.89
N PRO A 57 15.58 1.18 -9.59
CA PRO A 57 15.23 2.13 -8.55
C PRO A 57 15.72 3.52 -8.93
N TRP A 58 14.95 4.55 -8.60
CA TRP A 58 15.35 5.93 -8.79
C TRP A 58 16.67 6.15 -8.06
N SER A 59 17.77 6.07 -8.81
CA SER A 59 19.13 6.07 -8.31
C SER A 59 19.37 7.42 -7.67
N GLU A 60 19.54 7.40 -6.34
CA GLU A 60 19.91 8.49 -5.46
C GLU A 60 19.42 9.86 -5.92
N GLY A 61 18.30 10.28 -5.33
CA GLY A 61 17.69 11.58 -5.51
C GLY A 61 18.73 12.64 -5.86
N ASN A 62 18.65 13.11 -7.11
CA ASN A 62 19.25 14.36 -7.52
C ASN A 62 18.95 15.30 -6.35
N SER A 63 19.96 15.69 -5.58
CA SER A 63 19.74 16.37 -4.29
C SER A 63 19.00 17.71 -4.47
N THR A 64 18.88 18.09 -5.74
CA THR A 64 18.21 19.21 -6.35
C THR A 64 16.73 18.97 -6.67
N PHE A 65 16.26 17.72 -6.78
CA PHE A 65 14.87 17.43 -7.12
C PHE A 65 13.94 17.95 -6.02
N ARG A 66 12.97 18.76 -6.45
CA ARG A 66 11.90 19.28 -5.62
C ARG A 66 10.59 19.08 -6.33
N HIS A 67 9.57 18.71 -5.57
CA HIS A 67 8.22 18.68 -6.10
C HIS A 67 7.78 20.12 -6.46
N PRO A 68 7.08 20.32 -7.59
CA PRO A 68 6.47 21.60 -7.90
C PRO A 68 5.55 22.07 -6.78
N VAL A 69 5.45 23.38 -6.59
CA VAL A 69 4.49 23.97 -5.65
C VAL A 69 3.08 23.48 -5.99
N SER A 70 2.24 23.26 -4.99
CA SER A 70 0.89 22.67 -5.07
C SER A 70 0.83 21.17 -5.38
N THR A 71 1.97 20.47 -5.47
CA THR A 71 1.97 19.01 -5.61
C THR A 71 1.55 18.35 -4.30
N ARG A 72 0.58 17.42 -4.38
CA ARG A 72 0.22 16.55 -3.27
C ARG A 72 1.25 15.44 -3.13
N VAL A 73 1.87 15.33 -1.97
CA VAL A 73 2.92 14.36 -1.67
C VAL A 73 2.56 13.51 -0.45
N MET A 74 3.18 12.34 -0.34
CA MET A 74 2.99 11.41 0.76
C MET A 74 4.29 10.73 1.17
N PHE A 75 4.29 10.16 2.38
CA PHE A 75 5.43 9.41 2.89
C PHE A 75 5.53 8.02 2.27
N LYS A 76 6.76 7.50 2.16
CA LYS A 76 7.03 6.10 1.77
C LYS A 76 6.17 5.09 2.52
N SER A 77 6.06 5.25 3.85
CA SER A 77 5.31 4.35 4.72
C SER A 77 3.83 4.31 4.39
N ASP A 78 3.28 5.46 4.00
CA ASP A 78 1.85 5.62 3.75
C ASP A 78 1.52 5.10 2.35
N ALA A 79 2.39 5.34 1.36
CA ALA A 79 2.29 4.72 0.04
C ALA A 79 2.24 3.18 0.12
N LYS A 80 3.17 2.57 0.88
CA LYS A 80 3.20 1.11 1.06
C LYS A 80 1.93 0.57 1.73
N LYS A 81 1.46 1.23 2.78
CA LYS A 81 0.31 0.78 3.58
C LYS A 81 -1.02 0.98 2.86
N THR A 82 -1.23 2.15 2.27
CA THR A 82 -2.51 2.54 1.68
C THR A 82 -2.70 1.94 0.29
N PHE A 83 -1.65 1.90 -0.54
CA PHE A 83 -1.74 1.50 -1.95
C PHE A 83 -1.28 0.05 -2.20
N GLY A 84 -0.87 -0.68 -1.14
CA GLY A 84 -0.39 -2.07 -1.27
C GLY A 84 0.88 -2.20 -2.10
N LEU A 85 1.71 -1.15 -2.12
CA LEU A 85 2.96 -1.10 -2.87
C LEU A 85 4.12 -1.68 -2.06
N THR A 86 5.06 -2.32 -2.75
CA THR A 86 6.30 -2.84 -2.16
C THR A 86 7.36 -1.74 -2.07
N GLU A 87 8.42 -1.98 -1.31
CA GLU A 87 9.49 -1.00 -1.18
C GLU A 87 10.26 -0.79 -2.48
N ALA A 88 10.54 -1.86 -3.22
CA ALA A 88 11.19 -1.81 -4.51
C ALA A 88 10.37 -0.98 -5.51
N GLU A 89 9.05 -1.19 -5.54
CA GLU A 89 8.12 -0.44 -6.39
C GLU A 89 8.15 1.06 -6.09
N VAL A 90 7.97 1.44 -4.82
CA VAL A 90 7.93 2.86 -4.44
C VAL A 90 9.26 3.55 -4.73
N LEU A 91 10.38 2.86 -4.58
CA LEU A 91 11.70 3.42 -4.87
C LEU A 91 11.96 3.65 -6.36
N THR A 92 11.16 3.11 -7.28
CA THR A 92 11.23 3.47 -8.72
C THR A 92 10.72 4.89 -8.99
N LEU A 93 9.93 5.45 -8.08
CA LEU A 93 9.33 6.77 -8.23
C LEU A 93 10.29 7.90 -7.84
N ARG A 94 10.11 9.04 -8.51
CA ARG A 94 10.79 10.29 -8.16
C ARG A 94 10.38 10.72 -6.77
N HIS A 95 11.37 11.03 -5.94
CA HIS A 95 11.12 11.43 -4.57
C HIS A 95 12.06 12.52 -4.10
N GLU A 96 11.54 13.38 -3.23
CA GLU A 96 12.30 14.41 -2.53
C GLU A 96 12.71 13.86 -1.16
N SER A 97 13.96 14.10 -0.77
CA SER A 97 14.50 13.73 0.54
C SER A 97 15.02 14.98 1.26
N ILE A 98 14.76 15.06 2.57
CA ILE A 98 15.31 16.11 3.42
C ILE A 98 16.66 15.64 3.96
N PRO A 99 17.73 16.43 3.82
CA PRO A 99 19.03 16.10 4.40
C PRO A 99 18.92 15.77 5.90
N ARG A 100 19.60 14.72 6.34
CA ARG A 100 19.59 14.22 7.73
C ARG A 100 18.21 13.76 8.23
N SER A 101 17.24 13.57 7.35
CA SER A 101 15.96 12.95 7.67
C SER A 101 15.82 11.61 6.95
N PRO A 102 15.33 10.55 7.60
CA PRO A 102 14.98 9.30 6.92
C PRO A 102 13.68 9.41 6.10
N LYS A 103 13.01 10.58 6.11
CA LYS A 103 11.72 10.78 5.45
C LYS A 103 11.92 11.15 3.98
N THR A 104 11.23 10.43 3.12
CA THR A 104 11.12 10.67 1.68
C THR A 104 9.69 10.97 1.28
N TYR A 105 9.53 11.89 0.34
CA TYR A 105 8.25 12.43 -0.12
C TYR A 105 8.03 12.04 -1.59
N PHE A 106 6.93 11.33 -1.85
CA PHE A 106 6.53 10.86 -3.17
C PHE A 106 5.29 11.60 -3.62
N SER A 107 5.16 11.88 -4.92
CA SER A 107 3.93 12.46 -5.48
C SER A 107 2.77 11.47 -5.33
N LEU A 108 1.63 11.95 -4.84
CA LEU A 108 0.41 11.14 -4.73
C LEU A 108 -0.05 10.63 -6.12
N ALA A 109 0.05 11.47 -7.15
CA ALA A 109 -0.36 11.12 -8.51
C ALA A 109 0.50 9.98 -9.07
N ASP A 110 1.81 10.01 -8.84
CA ASP A 110 2.72 8.97 -9.32
C ASP A 110 2.49 7.64 -8.57
N VAL A 111 2.22 7.71 -7.26
CA VAL A 111 1.88 6.54 -6.45
C VAL A 111 0.57 5.89 -6.94
N GLN A 112 -0.45 6.70 -7.24
CA GLN A 112 -1.71 6.23 -7.81
C GLN A 112 -1.51 5.60 -9.20
N ALA A 113 -0.73 6.25 -10.07
CA ALA A 113 -0.43 5.71 -11.39
C ALA A 113 0.31 4.37 -11.30
N LEU A 114 1.25 4.22 -10.35
CA LEU A 114 1.95 2.96 -10.14
C LEU A 114 1.00 1.87 -9.61
N GLN A 115 0.12 2.21 -8.67
CA GLN A 115 -0.92 1.28 -8.20
C GLN A 115 -1.81 0.81 -9.36
N GLN A 116 -2.26 1.72 -10.20
CA GLN A 116 -3.11 1.39 -11.36
C GLN A 116 -2.38 0.44 -12.31
N ARG A 117 -1.12 0.73 -12.67
CA ARG A 117 -0.34 -0.17 -13.53
C ARG A 117 -0.15 -1.56 -12.93
N LYS A 118 0.03 -1.64 -11.60
CA LYS A 118 0.16 -2.91 -10.88
C LYS A 118 -1.17 -3.69 -10.87
N PHE A 119 -2.29 -2.98 -10.80
CA PHE A 119 -3.64 -3.54 -10.91
C PHE A 119 -3.90 -4.06 -12.33
N ASP A 120 -3.58 -3.26 -13.35
CA ASP A 120 -3.74 -3.63 -14.76
C ASP A 120 -2.86 -4.84 -15.13
N ALA A 121 -1.66 -4.95 -14.53
CA ALA A 121 -0.79 -6.12 -14.65
C ALA A 121 -1.30 -7.38 -13.92
N GLY A 122 -2.41 -7.27 -13.17
CA GLY A 122 -2.98 -8.35 -12.37
C GLY A 122 -2.09 -8.81 -11.22
N ALA A 123 -1.11 -7.99 -10.81
CA ALA A 123 -0.21 -8.25 -9.68
C ALA A 123 -0.79 -7.74 -8.34
N LEU A 124 -1.86 -6.93 -8.41
CA LEU A 124 -2.63 -6.42 -7.30
C LEU A 124 -4.09 -6.91 -7.40
N PHE A 125 -4.68 -7.31 -6.27
CA PHE A 125 -6.11 -7.62 -6.13
C PHE A 125 -6.77 -6.49 -5.35
N ASP A 126 -8.05 -6.19 -5.64
CA ASP A 126 -8.87 -5.12 -5.05
C ASP A 126 -8.37 -4.64 -3.68
N VAL A 127 -7.59 -3.55 -3.72
CA VAL A 127 -7.11 -2.90 -2.50
C VAL A 127 -8.19 -1.93 -2.08
N GLU A 128 -8.99 -2.34 -1.10
CA GLU A 128 -9.71 -1.36 -0.29
C GLU A 128 -8.66 -0.43 0.32
N LEU A 129 -8.70 0.86 -0.06
CA LEU A 129 -7.87 1.89 0.55
C LEU A 129 -8.22 1.97 2.04
N LYS A 130 -7.41 1.32 2.88
CA LYS A 130 -7.64 1.26 4.33
C LYS A 130 -6.90 2.40 5.03
N GLY A 131 -7.67 3.23 5.73
CA GLY A 131 -7.16 4.18 6.72
C GLY A 131 -7.06 5.64 6.27
N ASN A 132 -6.77 6.50 7.26
CA ASN A 132 -6.63 7.93 7.05
C ASN A 132 -5.33 8.22 6.28
N ILE A 133 -5.46 8.65 5.03
CA ILE A 133 -4.32 8.98 4.17
C ILE A 133 -3.76 10.32 4.62
N ARG A 134 -2.48 10.35 4.97
CA ARG A 134 -1.77 11.60 5.27
C ARG A 134 -1.18 12.15 3.97
N VAL A 135 -1.82 13.18 3.46
CA VAL A 135 -1.34 13.92 2.29
C VAL A 135 -0.73 15.24 2.76
N LEU A 136 0.40 15.61 2.18
CA LEU A 136 1.04 16.90 2.37
C LEU A 136 0.96 17.67 1.07
N LEU A 137 0.86 18.99 1.14
CA LEU A 137 0.96 19.86 -0.02
C LEU A 137 2.34 20.51 -0.05
N ALA A 138 3.04 20.37 -1.16
CA ALA A 138 4.27 21.11 -1.42
C ALA A 138 3.96 22.61 -1.50
N THR A 139 4.52 23.39 -0.59
CA THR A 139 4.35 24.85 -0.52
C THR A 139 5.52 25.56 -1.20
N ALA A 140 5.47 26.91 -1.22
CA ALA A 140 6.56 27.72 -1.76
C ALA A 140 7.90 27.35 -1.10
N SER A 141 8.91 27.13 -1.94
CA SER A 141 10.24 26.71 -1.49
C SER A 141 10.92 27.84 -0.71
N THR A 142 11.34 27.54 0.52
CA THR A 142 12.19 28.42 1.35
C THR A 142 13.66 28.48 0.88
N GLY A 143 13.99 27.89 -0.27
CA GLY A 143 15.36 27.73 -0.76
C GLY A 143 16.14 26.60 -0.07
N ARG A 144 15.74 26.17 1.13
CA ARG A 144 16.28 25.00 1.84
C ARG A 144 15.33 23.81 1.73
N ARG A 145 15.84 22.58 1.84
CA ARG A 145 15.02 21.36 1.95
C ARG A 145 14.66 21.13 3.42
N CYS A 146 13.46 21.51 3.81
CA CYS A 146 13.00 21.41 5.19
C CYS A 146 11.51 21.08 5.26
N LYS A 147 11.05 20.64 6.43
CA LYS A 147 9.65 20.30 6.67
C LYS A 147 8.70 21.48 6.40
N ALA A 148 9.17 22.72 6.54
CA ALA A 148 8.35 23.92 6.31
C ALA A 148 7.88 24.08 4.86
N ASN A 149 8.52 23.40 3.90
CA ASN A 149 8.07 23.34 2.50
C ASN A 149 6.87 22.41 2.29
N PHE A 150 6.36 21.77 3.34
CA PHE A 150 5.23 20.86 3.27
C PHE A 150 4.18 21.24 4.32
N SER A 151 3.00 21.62 3.84
CA SER A 151 1.84 21.85 4.71
C SER A 151 1.03 20.56 4.82
N GLN A 152 0.55 20.26 6.02
CA GLN A 152 -0.29 19.09 6.23
C GLN A 152 -1.70 19.39 5.74
N VAL A 153 -2.15 18.64 4.74
CA VAL A 153 -3.54 18.67 4.31
C VAL A 153 -4.23 17.52 5.00
N TYR A 154 -5.06 17.84 5.98
CA TYR A 154 -5.98 16.86 6.54
C TYR A 154 -7.12 16.70 5.54
N ASP A 155 -6.95 15.78 4.61
CA ASP A 155 -8.06 15.26 3.83
C ASP A 155 -8.86 14.32 4.74
N GLY A 156 -9.59 14.91 5.69
CA GLY A 156 -10.43 14.22 6.67
C GLY A 156 -11.58 13.44 6.04
N ASP A 157 -11.90 13.68 4.77
CA ASP A 157 -13.05 13.08 4.07
C ASP A 157 -12.79 12.87 2.56
N ALA A 158 -11.53 12.78 2.12
CA ALA A 158 -11.27 12.47 0.72
C ALA A 158 -11.60 11.00 0.44
N ARG A 159 -12.83 10.76 0.01
CA ARG A 159 -13.09 9.78 -1.03
C ARG A 159 -12.11 10.08 -2.17
N VAL A 160 -10.97 9.39 -2.17
CA VAL A 160 -10.00 9.34 -3.30
C VAL A 160 -10.65 8.73 -4.56
N TYR A 161 -11.96 8.46 -4.52
CA TYR A 161 -12.80 7.99 -5.61
C TYR A 161 -13.14 9.05 -6.67
N GLU A 162 -12.92 10.35 -6.44
CA GLU A 162 -13.36 11.38 -7.42
C GLU A 162 -12.47 11.52 -8.66
N TYR A 163 -11.32 10.83 -8.71
CA TYR A 163 -10.48 10.74 -9.92
C TYR A 163 -10.40 9.33 -10.50
N LEU A 164 -11.31 8.42 -10.12
CA LEU A 164 -11.24 7.01 -10.55
C LEU A 164 -11.87 6.70 -11.92
N HIS A 165 -12.55 7.63 -12.58
CA HIS A 165 -13.21 7.30 -13.84
C HIS A 165 -13.07 8.40 -14.89
N GLY A 166 -12.24 8.15 -15.91
CA GLY A 166 -12.45 8.75 -17.22
C GLY A 166 -13.88 8.43 -17.72
N PRO A 167 -14.38 9.17 -18.72
CA PRO A 167 -15.81 9.33 -19.01
C PRO A 167 -16.59 8.04 -19.38
N ASN A 168 -15.92 6.89 -19.53
CA ASN A 168 -16.53 5.63 -19.92
C ASN A 168 -16.02 4.48 -19.04
N GLY A 169 -16.74 4.14 -17.97
CA GLY A 169 -16.36 3.00 -17.12
C GLY A 169 -17.39 2.69 -16.04
N ARG A 170 -18.52 2.10 -16.44
CA ARG A 170 -19.55 1.53 -15.55
C ARG A 170 -18.92 0.54 -14.55
N ILE A 171 -19.26 0.65 -13.26
CA ILE A 171 -20.10 -0.30 -12.50
C ILE A 171 -20.18 0.07 -11.00
N ALA A 172 -21.40 -0.10 -10.48
CA ALA A 172 -21.81 -0.29 -9.09
C ALA A 172 -21.72 0.88 -8.10
N GLN A 173 -22.75 1.71 -8.17
CA GLN A 173 -23.33 2.31 -6.97
C GLN A 173 -23.72 1.21 -5.96
N THR A 174 -22.95 1.04 -4.90
CA THR A 174 -23.39 0.29 -3.71
C THR A 174 -23.02 1.04 -2.44
N LYS A 175 -23.71 2.17 -2.20
CA LYS A 175 -24.08 2.70 -0.86
C LYS A 175 -24.85 4.03 -0.99
N ALA A 176 -26.02 3.98 -1.64
CA ALA A 176 -27.00 5.06 -1.59
C ALA A 176 -28.39 4.59 -1.10
N ALA A 177 -28.48 3.38 -0.53
CA ALA A 177 -29.75 2.76 -0.12
C ALA A 177 -30.02 2.77 1.40
N LYS A 178 -29.31 3.58 2.19
CA LYS A 178 -29.54 3.65 3.66
C LYS A 178 -29.84 5.04 4.23
N ALA A 179 -30.25 5.99 3.39
CA ALA A 179 -30.64 7.34 3.82
C ALA A 179 -32.06 7.76 3.40
N LYS A 180 -32.85 6.89 2.76
CA LYS A 180 -34.23 7.21 2.32
C LYS A 180 -35.35 6.38 2.96
N LYS A 181 -35.05 5.58 4.00
CA LYS A 181 -36.07 4.79 4.72
C LYS A 181 -36.34 5.26 6.17
N THR A 182 -35.92 6.47 6.52
CA THR A 182 -36.21 7.10 7.83
C THR A 182 -36.86 8.49 7.70
N ALA A 183 -37.49 8.78 6.55
CA ALA A 183 -38.26 10.01 6.34
C ALA A 183 -39.72 9.75 5.91
N ALA A 184 -40.25 8.57 6.26
CA ALA A 184 -41.65 8.19 6.04
C ALA A 184 -42.24 7.49 7.28
N ALA A 185 -41.81 7.92 8.46
CA ALA A 185 -42.36 7.48 9.74
C ALA A 185 -42.15 8.56 10.80
N THR A 186 -42.65 9.77 10.54
CA THR A 186 -43.14 10.68 11.58
C THR A 186 -44.15 11.62 10.95
#